data_AF-A0A9P7A8Z6-F1
#
_entry.id   AF-A0A9P7A8Z6-F1
#
_cell.length_a   1.000
_cell.length_b   1.000
_cell.length_c   1.000
_cell.angle_alpha   90.00
_cell.angle_beta   90.00
_cell.angle_gamma   90.00
#
_symmetry.space_group_name_H-M   'P 1'
#
loop_
_entity.id
_entity.type
_entity.pdbx_description
1 polymer ?
#
loop_
_entity_poly.entity_id
_entity_poly.type
_entity_poly.pdbx_seq_one_letter_code
_entity_poly.pdbx_strand_id
1 'polypeptide(L)'
;ISPYKERFDTLSPIPPKPFTAANKQSFNTVGTGEMVIEVPNGVDASKLRLTEVLYSPEVGYTLVSIRQLDELGYSATFADGQCTL
;
A
#
# COMPACT_ATOMS: atom_id res chain seq x y z
N ILE A 1 -2.49 1.89 1.40
CA ILE A 1 -3.97 1.90 1.54
C ILE A 1 -4.52 0.76 0.71
N SER A 2 -5.40 -0.08 1.25
CA SER A 2 -5.95 -1.23 0.52
C SER A 2 -7.45 -1.38 0.76
N PRO A 3 -8.22 -1.84 -0.26
CA PRO A 3 -9.62 -2.21 -0.10
C PRO A 3 -9.83 -3.69 0.30
N TYR A 4 -8.78 -4.51 0.25
CA TYR A 4 -8.89 -5.96 0.43
C TYR A 4 -8.75 -6.34 1.90
N LYS A 5 -9.84 -6.30 2.65
CA LYS A 5 -9.87 -6.56 4.10
C LYS A 5 -9.22 -7.91 4.45
N GLU A 6 -9.48 -8.92 3.64
CA GLU A 6 -9.00 -10.29 3.77
C GLU A 6 -7.49 -10.48 3.53
N ARG A 7 -6.80 -9.47 2.98
CA ARG A 7 -5.33 -9.52 2.79
C ARG A 7 -4.55 -8.96 3.98
N PHE A 8 -5.24 -8.39 4.97
CA PHE A 8 -4.59 -7.88 6.17
C PHE A 8 -4.25 -9.04 7.12
N ASP A 9 -2.99 -9.11 7.55
CA ASP A 9 -2.55 -10.03 8.61
C ASP A 9 -3.09 -9.59 9.97
N THR A 10 -3.14 -8.26 10.17
CA THR A 10 -3.76 -7.62 11.32
C THR A 10 -4.63 -6.48 10.84
N LEU A 11 -5.78 -6.25 11.48
CA LEU A 11 -6.63 -5.11 11.17
C LEU A 11 -7.35 -4.63 12.43
N SER A 12 -7.08 -3.38 12.80
CA SER A 12 -7.75 -2.70 13.90
C SER A 12 -8.57 -1.53 13.37
N PRO A 13 -9.80 -1.30 13.87
CA PRO A 13 -10.59 -0.15 13.49
C PRO A 13 -9.92 1.15 14.00
N ILE A 14 -10.06 2.23 13.22
CA ILE A 14 -9.63 3.57 13.60
C ILE A 14 -10.78 4.57 13.40
N PRO A 15 -10.78 5.73 14.08
CA PRO A 15 -11.69 6.82 13.75
C PRO A 15 -11.57 7.17 12.26
N PRO A 16 -12.68 7.39 11.54
CA PRO A 16 -12.63 7.73 10.12
C PRO A 16 -11.68 8.89 9.85
N LYS A 17 -10.65 8.63 9.05
CA LYS A 17 -9.64 9.62 8.69
C LYS A 17 -9.63 9.83 7.18
N PRO A 18 -9.83 11.05 6.68
CA PRO A 18 -9.74 11.33 5.26
C PRO A 18 -8.28 11.24 4.79
N PHE A 19 -8.08 10.63 3.63
CA PHE A 19 -6.80 10.54 2.96
C PHE A 19 -6.93 11.07 1.54
N THR A 20 -6.04 11.98 1.15
CA THR A 20 -6.02 12.54 -0.21
C THR A 20 -4.91 11.88 -1.02
N ALA A 21 -5.29 11.20 -2.10
CA ALA A 21 -4.36 10.62 -3.05
C ALA A 21 -3.75 11.67 -3.98
N ALA A 22 -2.70 11.29 -4.71
CA ALA A 22 -2.01 12.19 -5.65
C ALA A 22 -2.92 12.76 -6.75
N ASN A 23 -3.97 12.02 -7.13
CA ASN A 23 -4.99 12.46 -8.09
C ASN A 23 -6.07 13.39 -7.49
N LYS A 24 -5.86 13.90 -6.27
CA LYS A 24 -6.77 14.76 -5.50
C LYS A 24 -8.08 14.11 -5.06
N GLN A 25 -8.28 12.82 -5.32
CA GLN A 25 -9.41 12.10 -4.73
C GLN A 25 -9.17 11.89 -3.24
N SER A 26 -10.24 12.02 -2.45
CA SER A 26 -10.21 11.79 -1.02
C SER A 26 -11.04 10.57 -0.65
N PHE A 27 -10.50 9.73 0.22
CA PHE A 27 -11.11 8.49 0.66
C PHE A 27 -11.12 8.44 2.19
N ASN A 28 -12.16 7.86 2.78
CA ASN A 28 -12.19 7.64 4.22
C ASN A 28 -11.49 6.32 4.54
N THR A 29 -10.54 6.38 5.47
CA THR A 29 -9.87 5.21 6.02
C THR A 29 -10.49 4.89 7.37
N VAL A 30 -10.85 3.62 7.60
CA VAL A 30 -11.61 3.16 8.77
C VAL A 30 -10.93 2.04 9.55
N GLY A 31 -9.76 1.58 9.07
CA GLY A 31 -8.91 0.65 9.79
C GLY A 31 -7.43 0.89 9.49
N THR A 32 -6.58 0.32 10.33
CA THR A 32 -5.13 0.25 10.14
C THR A 32 -4.62 -1.15 10.47
N GLY A 33 -3.55 -1.57 9.82
CA GLY A 33 -3.06 -2.94 9.97
C GLY A 33 -1.77 -3.23 9.23
N GLU A 34 -1.41 -4.50 9.22
CA GLU A 34 -0.27 -5.02 8.47
C GLU A 34 -0.72 -5.87 7.30
N MET A 35 0.04 -5.86 6.21
CA MET A 35 -0.22 -6.65 5.02
C MET A 35 1.09 -7.04 4.35
N VAL A 36 1.19 -8.28 3.87
CA VAL A 36 2.26 -8.71 2.98
C VAL A 36 1.79 -8.61 1.53
N ILE A 37 2.58 -7.95 0.70
CA ILE A 37 2.37 -7.91 -0.75
C ILE A 37 3.54 -8.55 -1.48
N GLU A 38 3.24 -9.16 -2.63
CA GLU A 38 4.26 -9.60 -3.58
C GLU A 38 4.52 -8.48 -4.58
N VAL A 39 5.79 -8.09 -4.71
CA VAL A 39 6.24 -7.03 -5.60
C VAL A 39 7.29 -7.57 -6.58
N PRO A 40 7.27 -7.13 -7.85
CA PRO A 40 8.32 -7.49 -8.80
C PRO A 40 9.68 -6.95 -8.34
N ASN A 41 10.71 -7.79 -8.35
CA ASN A 41 12.10 -7.45 -8.05
C ASN A 41 13.00 -8.10 -9.13
N GLY A 42 13.05 -7.45 -10.30
CA GLY A 42 13.71 -8.01 -11.48
C GLY A 42 12.96 -9.24 -12.03
N VAL A 43 13.64 -10.38 -12.08
CA VAL A 43 13.07 -11.66 -12.58
C VAL A 43 12.28 -12.41 -11.51
N ASP A 44 12.44 -12.04 -10.23
CA ASP A 44 11.81 -12.69 -9.09
C ASP A 44 10.73 -11.80 -8.45
N ALA A 45 9.90 -12.40 -7.59
CA ALA A 45 8.97 -11.68 -6.75
C ALA A 45 9.47 -11.63 -5.30
N SER A 46 9.50 -10.43 -4.72
CA SER A 46 9.83 -10.21 -3.31
C SER A 46 8.56 -10.11 -2.47
N LYS A 47 8.58 -10.65 -1.25
CA LYS A 47 7.53 -10.44 -0.26
C LYS A 47 7.87 -9.22 0.59
N LEU A 48 7.07 -8.17 0.46
CA LEU A 48 7.22 -6.94 1.22
C LEU A 48 6.16 -6.87 2.31
N ARG A 49 6.61 -6.70 3.56
CA ARG A 49 5.72 -6.42 4.69
C ARG A 49 5.48 -4.93 4.80
N LEU A 50 4.23 -4.53 4.64
CA LEU A 50 3.77 -3.16 4.83
C LEU A 50 3.17 -3.04 6.24
N THR A 51 3.68 -2.08 7.00
CA THR A 51 3.14 -1.68 8.30
C THR A 51 2.25 -0.45 8.15
N GLU A 52 1.34 -0.24 9.11
CA GLU A 52 0.45 0.94 9.14
C GLU A 52 -0.39 1.13 7.86
N VAL A 53 -0.78 0.01 7.25
CA VAL A 53 -1.60 0.02 6.04
C VAL A 53 -3.01 0.46 6.40
N LEU A 54 -3.46 1.55 5.78
CA LEU A 54 -4.83 2.04 5.97
C LEU A 54 -5.82 1.19 5.15
N TYR A 55 -6.93 0.81 5.78
CA TYR A 55 -8.05 0.14 5.13
C TYR A 55 -9.10 1.17 4.68
N SER A 56 -9.46 1.13 3.41
CA SER A 56 -10.57 1.90 2.83
C SER A 56 -11.27 1.08 1.75
N PRO A 57 -12.57 0.76 1.89
CA PRO A 57 -13.31 0.02 0.86
C PRO A 57 -13.58 0.87 -0.40
N GLU A 58 -13.32 2.17 -0.37
CA GLU A 58 -13.62 3.10 -1.46
C GLU A 58 -12.53 3.14 -2.55
N VAL A 59 -11.32 2.66 -2.25
CA VAL A 59 -10.23 2.60 -3.24
C VAL A 59 -10.38 1.38 -4.15
N GLY A 60 -10.07 1.51 -5.43
CA GLY A 60 -10.20 0.40 -6.39
C GLY A 60 -9.06 -0.63 -6.35
N TYR A 61 -7.92 -0.28 -5.75
CA TYR A 61 -6.71 -1.10 -5.69
C TYR A 61 -5.81 -0.65 -4.53
N THR A 62 -4.82 -1.49 -4.19
CA THR A 62 -3.83 -1.15 -3.17
C THR A 62 -2.93 -0.01 -3.65
N LEU A 63 -2.90 1.09 -2.89
CA LEU A 63 -1.99 2.21 -3.07
C LEU A 63 -0.81 2.06 -2.12
N VAL A 64 0.41 1.99 -2.66
CA VAL A 64 1.66 1.91 -1.88
C VAL A 64 2.39 3.24 -1.97
N SER A 65 2.83 3.76 -0.82
CA SER A 65 3.57 5.02 -0.75
C SER A 65 5.05 4.78 -1.08
N ILE A 66 5.53 5.28 -2.22
CA ILE A 66 6.95 5.16 -2.61
C ILE A 66 7.87 5.80 -1.56
N ARG A 67 7.45 6.91 -0.95
CA ARG A 67 8.21 7.55 0.12
C ARG A 67 8.46 6.63 1.32
N GLN A 68 7.45 5.86 1.73
CA GLN A 68 7.63 4.92 2.84
C GLN A 68 8.57 3.77 2.46
N LEU A 69 8.56 3.35 1.19
CA LEU A 69 9.50 2.34 0.70
C LEU A 69 10.94 2.86 0.73
N ASP A 70 11.16 4.10 0.29
CA ASP A 70 12.45 4.78 0.33
C ASP A 70 12.97 4.95 1.78
N GLU A 71 12.10 5.36 2.70
CA GLU A 71 12.41 5.46 4.14
C GLU A 71 12.78 4.09 4.76
N LEU A 72 12.31 2.98 4.18
CA LEU A 72 12.68 1.61 4.55
C LEU A 72 13.92 1.07 3.81
N GLY A 73 14.55 1.87 2.95
CA GLY A 73 15.75 1.52 2.19
C GLY A 73 15.50 0.76 0.88
N TYR A 74 14.26 0.71 0.40
CA TYR A 74 13.93 0.16 -0.91
C TYR A 74 14.03 1.23 -2.00
N SER A 75 14.43 0.83 -3.21
CA SER A 75 14.45 1.68 -4.39
C SER A 75 13.38 1.24 -5.37
N ALA A 76 12.61 2.16 -5.97
CA ALA A 76 11.69 1.80 -7.06
C ALA A 76 12.26 2.23 -8.41
N THR A 77 12.40 1.29 -9.34
CA THR A 77 12.84 1.54 -10.72
C THR A 77 11.64 1.43 -11.67
N PHE A 78 11.39 2.52 -12.41
CA PHE A 78 10.37 2.60 -13.46
C PHE A 78 11.06 2.55 -14.83
N ALA A 79 10.98 1.41 -15.52
CA ALA A 79 11.57 1.19 -16.84
C ALA A 79 10.72 0.19 -17.63
N ASP A 80 10.75 0.26 -18.96
CA ASP A 80 10.07 -0.70 -19.84
C ASP A 80 8.58 -0.90 -19.55
N GLY A 81 7.89 0.15 -19.07
CA GLY A 81 6.47 0.09 -18.69
C GLY A 81 6.17 -0.65 -17.39
N GLN A 82 7.19 -1.01 -16.61
CA GLN A 82 7.06 -1.74 -15.35
C GLN A 82 7.66 -0.94 -14.18
N CYS A 83 7.17 -1.23 -12.99
CA CYS A 83 7.76 -0.79 -11.72
C CYS A 83 8.34 -2.02 -11.03
N THR A 84 9.62 -1.96 -10.70
CA THR A 84 10.35 -2.98 -9.94
C THR A 84 10.91 -2.34 -8.68
N LEU A 85 10.90 -3.08 -7.57
CA LEU A 85 11.56 -2.70 -6.32
C LEU A 85 12.97 -3.29 -6.24
#